data_AF-A0AA88L9C5-F1
#
_entry.id   AF-A0AA88L9C5-F1
#
_cell.length_a   1.000
_cell.length_b   1.000
_cell.length_c   1.000
_cell.angle_alpha   90.00
_cell.angle_beta   90.00
_cell.angle_gamma   90.00
#
_symmetry.space_group_name_H-M   'P 1'
#
loop_
_entity.id
_entity.type
_entity.pdbx_description
1 polymer ?
#
loop_
_entity_poly.entity_id
_entity_poly.type
_entity_poly.pdbx_seq_one_letter_code
_entity_poly.pdbx_strand_id
1 'polypeptide(L)'
;MDHQLIKKDLGEKPHDISVNMHPVKIIQFVSKNSQMKNHLSSIVKVLTLMSEKEMKRGKTTNEILAFKFHYISHMLNLLLKEESSDLTSAKEKFQSTEEYIIRLLLLSMNGVSQYQEGVIREAVKLYPFKETMTFRQLLTSLSEKPTVSGTPGYLIVDSVVNGQKGFYDDMYCATCGEMSKTHKKCVKCKAVQYCSKQCQKLHWFVHKKECEILRKTGRTTEKELADGVNQMQVKEN
;
A
#
# COMPACT_ATOMS: atom_id res chain seq x y z
N MET A 1 0.82 35.00 18.76
CA MET A 1 1.27 33.61 18.52
C MET A 1 1.60 33.50 17.04
N ASP A 2 2.86 33.18 16.77
CA ASP A 2 3.56 33.52 15.54
C ASP A 2 3.11 32.65 14.35
N HIS A 3 2.54 33.30 13.33
CA HIS A 3 2.05 32.70 12.09
C HIS A 3 3.17 32.00 11.29
N GLN A 4 4.44 32.23 11.67
CA GLN A 4 5.62 31.62 11.08
C GLN A 4 5.92 30.20 11.58
N LEU A 5 5.44 29.81 12.77
CA LEU A 5 5.64 28.45 13.30
C LEU A 5 4.77 27.42 12.57
N ILE A 6 3.55 27.79 12.16
CA ILE A 6 2.65 26.91 11.39
C ILE A 6 3.17 26.65 9.97
N LYS A 7 3.88 27.61 9.37
CA LYS A 7 4.47 27.44 8.02
C LYS A 7 5.69 26.52 8.01
N LYS A 8 6.37 26.36 9.15
CA LYS A 8 7.58 25.52 9.25
C LYS A 8 7.23 24.02 9.37
N ASP A 9 6.07 23.71 9.93
CA ASP A 9 5.54 22.33 10.02
C ASP A 9 4.72 21.91 8.78
N LEU A 10 4.37 22.86 7.90
CA LEU A 10 3.67 22.63 6.62
C LEU A 10 4.59 22.86 5.41
N GLY A 11 5.84 22.45 5.53
CA GLY A 11 6.91 22.66 4.55
C GLY A 11 6.80 21.93 3.21
N GLU A 12 5.60 21.62 2.72
CA GLU A 12 5.38 21.09 1.37
C GLU A 12 4.18 21.78 0.72
N LYS A 13 4.31 22.15 -0.55
CA LYS A 13 3.30 22.88 -1.31
C LYS A 13 1.94 22.13 -1.24
N PRO A 14 0.78 22.83 -1.22
CA PRO A 14 -0.55 22.20 -1.13
C PRO A 14 -0.97 21.33 -2.32
N HIS A 15 -0.09 21.16 -3.31
CA HIS A 15 -0.36 20.41 -4.55
C HIS A 15 0.24 19.00 -4.55
N ASP A 16 0.92 18.57 -3.48
CA ASP A 16 1.69 17.32 -3.48
C ASP A 16 1.44 16.41 -2.25
N ILE A 17 0.27 16.52 -1.61
CA ILE A 17 -0.15 15.53 -0.61
C ILE A 17 -0.67 14.30 -1.35
N SER A 18 0.22 13.57 -2.01
CA SER A 18 -0.08 12.24 -2.54
C SER A 18 -0.48 11.34 -1.36
N VAL A 19 -1.62 10.68 -1.47
CA VAL A 19 -2.10 9.80 -0.39
C VAL A 19 -1.70 8.39 -0.74
N ASN A 20 -0.91 7.77 0.13
CA ASN A 20 -0.51 6.39 -0.02
C ASN A 20 -1.75 5.46 0.01
N MET A 21 -2.08 4.89 -1.14
CA MET A 21 -3.26 4.04 -1.32
C MET A 21 -3.02 2.57 -0.93
N HIS A 22 -1.87 2.23 -0.34
CA HIS A 22 -1.58 0.86 0.09
C HIS A 22 -2.51 0.45 1.25
N PRO A 23 -3.22 -0.70 1.17
CA PRO A 23 -4.16 -1.15 2.22
C PRO A 23 -3.57 -1.15 3.63
N VAL A 24 -2.35 -1.69 3.79
CA VAL A 24 -1.64 -1.69 5.08
C VAL A 24 -1.43 -0.28 5.64
N LYS A 25 -1.09 0.73 4.82
CA LYS A 25 -0.90 2.10 5.31
C LYS A 25 -2.21 2.69 5.83
N ILE A 26 -3.29 2.51 5.07
CA ILE A 26 -4.64 2.99 5.42
C ILE A 26 -5.06 2.41 6.78
N ILE A 27 -4.89 1.11 6.95
CA ILE A 27 -5.26 0.43 8.19
C ILE A 27 -4.36 0.88 9.35
N GLN A 28 -3.04 0.93 9.15
CA GLN A 28 -2.11 1.40 10.17
C GLN A 28 -2.42 2.82 10.65
N PHE A 29 -2.90 3.70 9.77
CA PHE A 29 -3.24 5.07 10.13
C PHE A 29 -4.36 5.11 11.18
N VAL A 30 -5.39 4.29 11.01
CA VAL A 30 -6.47 4.11 12.00
C VAL A 30 -5.95 3.35 13.22
N SER A 31 -5.10 2.32 13.02
CA SER A 31 -4.57 1.51 14.12
C SER A 31 -3.77 2.32 15.15
N LYS A 32 -3.13 3.41 14.73
CA LYS A 32 -2.30 4.27 15.57
C LYS A 32 -3.10 5.36 16.30
N ASN A 33 -4.34 5.62 15.89
CA ASN A 33 -5.19 6.67 16.48
C ASN A 33 -6.35 6.03 17.25
N SER A 34 -6.28 6.02 18.58
CA SER A 34 -7.32 5.45 19.44
C SER A 34 -8.71 6.06 19.21
N GLN A 35 -8.77 7.39 19.03
CA GLN A 35 -10.02 8.10 18.71
C GLN A 35 -10.63 7.60 17.38
N MET A 36 -9.80 7.35 16.37
CA MET A 36 -10.27 6.85 15.08
C MET A 36 -10.80 5.41 15.18
N LYS A 37 -10.18 4.57 16.01
CA LYS A 37 -10.71 3.22 16.30
C LYS A 37 -12.09 3.28 16.95
N ASN A 38 -12.25 4.13 17.97
CA ASN A 38 -13.50 4.26 18.72
C ASN A 38 -14.67 4.76 17.87
N HIS A 39 -14.38 5.48 16.78
CA HIS A 39 -15.38 6.04 15.87
C HIS A 39 -15.35 5.43 14.46
N LEU A 40 -14.78 4.23 14.32
CA LEU A 40 -14.54 3.62 13.00
C LEU A 40 -15.81 3.48 12.15
N SER A 41 -16.93 3.06 12.74
CA SER A 41 -18.23 2.96 12.05
C SER A 41 -18.70 4.32 11.51
N SER A 42 -18.57 5.38 12.30
CA SER A 42 -18.90 6.74 11.88
C SER A 42 -17.97 7.24 10.77
N ILE A 43 -16.67 6.93 10.86
CA ILE A 43 -15.69 7.31 9.84
C ILE A 43 -16.01 6.63 8.50
N VAL A 44 -16.31 5.34 8.50
CA VAL A 44 -16.72 4.59 7.29
C VAL A 44 -17.96 5.24 6.67
N LYS A 45 -18.99 5.56 7.47
CA LYS A 45 -20.20 6.25 6.99
C LYS A 45 -19.89 7.61 6.37
N VAL A 46 -19.07 8.42 7.04
CA VAL A 46 -18.67 9.74 6.54
C VAL A 46 -17.91 9.62 5.22
N LEU A 47 -16.95 8.71 5.11
CA LEU A 47 -16.21 8.49 3.86
C LEU A 47 -17.15 8.07 2.70
N THR A 48 -18.12 7.20 2.96
CA THR A 48 -19.13 6.84 1.95
C THR A 48 -19.95 8.06 1.50
N LEU A 49 -20.43 8.88 2.45
CA LEU A 49 -21.15 10.12 2.13
C LEU A 49 -20.27 11.13 1.38
N MET A 50 -18.98 11.21 1.70
CA MET A 50 -18.03 12.06 0.98
C MET A 50 -17.83 11.59 -0.46
N SER A 51 -17.74 10.28 -0.70
CA SER A 51 -17.70 9.73 -2.06
C SER A 51 -18.92 10.14 -2.88
N GLU A 52 -20.12 9.95 -2.33
CA GLU A 52 -21.36 10.37 -3.01
C GLU A 52 -21.43 11.88 -3.24
N LYS A 53 -21.00 12.66 -2.25
CA LYS A 53 -21.00 14.12 -2.33
C LYS A 53 -20.15 14.61 -3.50
N GLU A 54 -18.97 14.03 -3.70
CA GLU A 54 -18.09 14.40 -4.82
C GLU A 54 -18.71 14.12 -6.18
N MET A 55 -19.53 13.08 -6.31
CA MET A 55 -20.26 12.76 -7.55
C MET A 55 -21.47 13.65 -7.82
N LYS A 56 -22.03 14.27 -6.77
CA LYS A 56 -23.20 15.18 -6.87
C LYS A 56 -22.81 16.64 -7.18
N ARG A 57 -21.54 16.94 -7.48
CA ARG A 57 -21.04 18.31 -7.71
C ARG A 57 -21.24 18.83 -9.15
N GLY A 58 -21.97 18.10 -9.99
CA GLY A 58 -22.32 18.51 -11.36
C GLY A 58 -21.09 18.79 -12.22
N LYS A 59 -20.95 20.03 -12.73
CA LYS A 59 -19.79 20.44 -13.55
C LYS A 59 -18.44 20.36 -12.81
N THR A 60 -18.45 20.28 -11.48
CA THR A 60 -17.24 20.21 -10.64
C THR A 60 -17.05 18.83 -9.99
N THR A 61 -17.67 17.79 -10.55
CA THR A 61 -17.52 16.40 -10.10
C THR A 61 -16.05 15.99 -10.10
N ASN A 62 -15.62 15.37 -9.00
CA ASN A 62 -14.27 14.86 -8.83
C ASN A 62 -14.31 13.33 -8.66
N GLU A 63 -14.28 12.62 -9.79
CA GLU A 63 -14.36 11.15 -9.82
C GLU A 63 -13.22 10.48 -9.03
N ILE A 64 -12.01 11.05 -9.11
CA ILE A 64 -10.83 10.52 -8.42
C ILE A 64 -11.02 10.60 -6.91
N LEU A 65 -11.45 11.76 -6.40
CA LEU A 65 -11.68 11.95 -4.98
C LEU A 65 -12.87 11.12 -4.49
N ALA A 66 -13.92 11.00 -5.30
CA ALA A 66 -15.05 10.12 -5.01
C ALA A 66 -14.60 8.66 -4.85
N PHE A 67 -13.79 8.15 -5.78
CA PHE A 67 -13.25 6.80 -5.70
C PHE A 67 -12.30 6.64 -4.51
N LYS A 68 -11.45 7.64 -4.24
CA LYS A 68 -10.53 7.62 -3.10
C LYS A 68 -11.25 7.46 -1.77
N PHE A 69 -12.33 8.21 -1.55
CA PHE A 69 -13.15 8.06 -0.34
C PHE A 69 -13.82 6.70 -0.25
N HIS A 70 -14.38 6.20 -1.36
CA HIS A 70 -14.95 4.85 -1.43
C HIS A 70 -13.93 3.76 -1.09
N TYR A 71 -12.74 3.83 -1.69
CA TYR A 71 -11.68 2.85 -1.48
C TYR A 71 -11.21 2.82 -0.03
N ILE A 72 -10.95 3.98 0.56
CA ILE A 72 -10.56 4.08 1.98
C ILE A 72 -11.70 3.57 2.87
N SER A 73 -12.95 3.95 2.59
CA SER A 73 -14.14 3.45 3.29
C SER A 73 -14.19 1.91 3.26
N HIS A 74 -13.99 1.31 2.08
CA HIS A 74 -13.96 -0.13 1.92
C HIS A 74 -12.86 -0.79 2.76
N MET A 75 -11.61 -0.29 2.71
CA MET A 75 -10.50 -0.83 3.50
C MET A 75 -10.79 -0.80 5.01
N LEU A 76 -11.40 0.29 5.49
CA LEU A 76 -11.76 0.43 6.90
C LEU A 76 -12.97 -0.41 7.30
N ASN A 77 -13.92 -0.61 6.39
CA ASN A 77 -15.09 -1.45 6.64
C ASN A 77 -14.73 -2.94 6.81
N LEU A 78 -13.59 -3.37 6.26
CA LEU A 78 -13.06 -4.73 6.50
C LEU A 78 -12.71 -4.96 7.97
N LEU A 79 -12.32 -3.91 8.70
CA LEU A 79 -12.08 -4.00 10.14
C LEU A 79 -13.38 -4.10 10.95
N LEU A 80 -14.52 -3.65 10.40
CA LEU A 80 -15.84 -3.71 11.04
C LEU A 80 -16.58 -5.03 10.75
N LYS A 81 -16.55 -5.50 9.51
CA LYS A 81 -17.28 -6.72 9.09
C LYS A 81 -16.85 -7.98 9.86
N GLU A 82 -15.59 -8.01 10.31
CA GLU A 82 -15.03 -9.08 11.15
C GLU A 82 -15.63 -9.12 12.56
N GLU A 83 -16.23 -8.02 13.05
CA GLU A 83 -16.93 -8.00 14.34
C GLU A 83 -18.35 -8.59 14.26
N SER A 84 -18.94 -8.72 13.05
CA SER A 84 -20.38 -8.96 12.86
C SER A 84 -20.79 -10.28 12.18
N SER A 85 -19.88 -11.12 11.70
CA SER A 85 -20.27 -12.35 10.99
C SER A 85 -20.59 -13.50 11.95
N ASP A 86 -21.88 -13.68 12.21
CA ASP A 86 -22.48 -14.94 12.62
C ASP A 86 -22.70 -15.84 11.39
N LEU A 87 -22.31 -17.12 11.53
CA LEU A 87 -22.66 -18.29 10.70
C LEU A 87 -21.96 -18.54 9.33
N THR A 88 -21.38 -19.75 9.27
CA THR A 88 -21.05 -20.59 8.09
C THR A 88 -19.78 -20.34 7.28
N SER A 89 -18.63 -20.57 7.91
CA SER A 89 -17.56 -21.48 7.44
C SER A 89 -16.30 -21.18 8.24
N ALA A 90 -15.56 -22.21 8.66
CA ALA A 90 -14.37 -22.11 9.48
C ALA A 90 -13.25 -21.31 8.80
N LYS A 91 -13.34 -19.98 8.85
CA LYS A 91 -12.27 -19.04 8.52
C LYS A 91 -12.00 -18.24 9.79
N GLU A 92 -10.81 -18.46 10.32
CA GLU A 92 -10.25 -17.89 11.55
C GLU A 92 -10.71 -16.43 11.76
N LYS A 93 -11.44 -16.19 12.85
CA LYS A 93 -11.73 -14.83 13.35
C LYS A 93 -10.41 -14.14 13.69
N PHE A 94 -10.24 -12.88 13.29
CA PHE A 94 -9.05 -12.10 13.65
C PHE A 94 -9.18 -11.51 15.05
N GLN A 95 -8.14 -11.66 15.86
CA GLN A 95 -8.09 -11.17 17.23
C GLN A 95 -7.44 -9.78 17.34
N SER A 96 -6.73 -9.33 16.29
CA SER A 96 -6.05 -8.02 16.30
C SER A 96 -5.87 -7.39 14.91
N THR A 97 -5.68 -6.07 14.88
CA THR A 97 -5.34 -5.36 13.62
C THR A 97 -3.98 -5.79 13.06
N GLU A 98 -3.06 -6.28 13.91
CA GLU A 98 -1.77 -6.81 13.43
C GLU A 98 -1.97 -8.09 12.60
N GLU A 99 -2.85 -9.00 13.02
CA GLU A 99 -3.18 -10.21 12.27
C GLU A 99 -3.80 -9.89 10.91
N TYR A 100 -4.67 -8.89 10.85
CA TYR A 100 -5.25 -8.43 9.61
C TYR A 100 -4.17 -7.90 8.64
N ILE A 101 -3.25 -7.07 9.14
CA ILE A 101 -2.13 -6.58 8.34
C ILE A 101 -1.25 -7.74 7.87
N ILE A 102 -0.97 -8.72 8.72
CA ILE A 102 -0.19 -9.90 8.33
C ILE A 102 -0.89 -10.62 7.17
N ARG A 103 -2.21 -10.80 7.21
CA ARG A 103 -2.94 -11.45 6.11
C ARG A 103 -2.92 -10.67 4.80
N LEU A 104 -2.96 -9.34 4.86
CA LEU A 104 -2.73 -8.49 3.68
C LEU A 104 -1.31 -8.62 3.10
N LEU A 105 -0.35 -9.13 3.87
CA LEU A 105 1.03 -9.32 3.42
C LEU A 105 1.31 -10.76 2.98
N LEU A 106 0.55 -11.74 3.48
CA LEU A 106 0.75 -13.16 3.18
C LEU A 106 0.74 -13.42 1.68
N LEU A 107 1.83 -14.02 1.20
CA LEU A 107 2.00 -14.45 -0.19
C LEU A 107 1.44 -15.85 -0.35
N SER A 108 0.76 -16.10 -1.47
CA SER A 108 0.36 -17.46 -1.87
C SER A 108 1.54 -18.20 -2.50
N MET A 109 1.35 -19.47 -2.88
CA MET A 109 2.37 -20.27 -3.56
C MET A 109 2.92 -19.61 -4.83
N ASN A 110 2.09 -18.79 -5.48
CA ASN A 110 2.48 -18.04 -6.68
C ASN A 110 3.25 -16.75 -6.37
N GLY A 111 3.68 -16.49 -5.13
CA GLY A 111 4.44 -15.29 -4.76
C GLY A 111 3.64 -13.99 -4.68
N VAL A 112 2.31 -14.03 -4.88
CA VAL A 112 1.43 -12.85 -4.81
C VAL A 112 0.55 -12.90 -3.56
N SER A 113 0.29 -11.74 -2.94
CA SER A 113 -0.71 -11.66 -1.88
C SER A 113 -2.13 -11.70 -2.42
N GLN A 114 -2.68 -12.92 -2.56
CA GLN A 114 -4.03 -13.14 -3.08
C GLN A 114 -5.12 -12.43 -2.27
N TYR A 115 -4.96 -12.34 -0.94
CA TYR A 115 -5.94 -11.67 -0.08
C TYR A 115 -5.96 -10.16 -0.35
N GLN A 116 -4.79 -9.52 -0.43
CA GLN A 116 -4.68 -8.10 -0.74
C GLN A 116 -5.26 -7.79 -2.13
N GLU A 117 -4.90 -8.58 -3.14
CA GLU A 117 -5.45 -8.45 -4.50
C GLU A 117 -6.98 -8.60 -4.53
N GLY A 118 -7.52 -9.59 -3.81
CA GLY A 118 -8.95 -9.82 -3.71
C GLY A 118 -9.69 -8.62 -3.12
N VAL A 119 -9.20 -8.10 -2.01
CA VAL A 119 -9.76 -6.92 -1.32
C VAL A 119 -9.74 -5.67 -2.21
N ILE A 120 -8.65 -5.44 -2.95
CA ILE A 120 -8.52 -4.30 -3.87
C ILE A 120 -9.54 -4.40 -5.02
N ARG A 121 -9.65 -5.59 -5.62
CA ARG A 121 -10.56 -5.85 -6.74
C ARG A 121 -12.01 -5.80 -6.30
N GLU A 122 -12.31 -6.27 -5.08
CA GLU A 122 -13.64 -6.14 -4.47
C GLU A 122 -14.00 -4.67 -4.26
N ALA A 123 -13.09 -3.84 -3.74
CA ALA A 123 -13.32 -2.41 -3.58
C ALA A 123 -13.71 -1.73 -4.91
N VAL A 124 -12.98 -2.02 -5.99
CA VAL A 124 -13.30 -1.50 -7.34
C VAL A 124 -14.65 -2.05 -7.82
N LYS A 125 -14.89 -3.35 -7.67
CA LYS A 125 -16.17 -3.99 -8.07
C LYS A 125 -17.37 -3.42 -7.31
N LEU A 126 -17.22 -3.02 -6.06
CA LEU A 126 -18.29 -2.43 -5.25
C LEU A 126 -18.45 -0.91 -5.43
N TYR A 127 -17.58 -0.25 -6.19
CA TYR A 127 -17.70 1.20 -6.42
C TYR A 127 -19.02 1.53 -7.16
N PRO A 128 -19.92 2.37 -6.63
CA PRO A 128 -21.27 2.52 -7.19
C PRO A 128 -21.31 3.26 -8.55
N PHE A 129 -20.33 4.11 -8.84
CA PHE A 129 -20.33 4.99 -10.02
C PHE A 129 -19.58 4.37 -11.20
N LYS A 130 -20.24 3.43 -11.90
CA LYS A 130 -19.65 2.58 -12.96
C LYS A 130 -19.40 3.28 -14.28
N GLU A 131 -20.08 4.38 -14.52
CA GLU A 131 -20.00 5.23 -15.70
C GLU A 131 -18.71 6.08 -15.75
N THR A 132 -18.07 6.27 -14.59
CA THR A 132 -16.89 7.11 -14.43
C THR A 132 -15.70 6.61 -15.26
N MET A 133 -14.87 7.54 -15.73
CA MET A 133 -13.62 7.19 -16.42
C MET A 133 -12.65 6.52 -15.44
N THR A 134 -12.64 7.00 -14.20
CA THR A 134 -11.85 6.44 -13.10
C THR A 134 -12.16 4.96 -12.88
N PHE A 135 -13.43 4.56 -12.81
CA PHE A 135 -13.83 3.16 -12.68
C PHE A 135 -13.38 2.33 -13.88
N ARG A 136 -13.61 2.82 -15.10
CA ARG A 136 -13.24 2.10 -16.33
C ARG A 136 -11.73 1.85 -16.40
N GLN A 137 -10.92 2.86 -16.10
CA GLN A 137 -9.46 2.73 -16.06
C GLN A 137 -9.01 1.67 -15.05
N LEU A 138 -9.53 1.72 -13.81
CA LEU A 138 -9.22 0.74 -12.77
C LEU A 138 -9.63 -0.68 -13.17
N LEU A 139 -10.85 -0.84 -13.69
CA LEU A 139 -11.37 -2.13 -14.12
C LEU A 139 -10.52 -2.74 -15.23
N THR A 140 -10.14 -1.94 -16.23
CA THR A 140 -9.28 -2.39 -17.33
C THR A 140 -7.91 -2.83 -16.81
N SER A 141 -7.23 -1.99 -16.03
CA SER A 141 -5.88 -2.29 -15.51
C SER A 141 -5.86 -3.44 -14.51
N LEU A 142 -6.95 -3.65 -13.76
CA LEU A 142 -7.08 -4.76 -12.80
C LEU A 142 -7.80 -5.98 -13.40
N SER A 143 -8.01 -6.05 -14.71
CA SER A 143 -8.69 -7.21 -15.31
C SER A 143 -7.79 -8.46 -15.36
N GLU A 144 -6.48 -8.26 -15.48
CA GLU A 144 -5.50 -9.33 -15.53
C GLU A 144 -5.37 -10.05 -14.18
N LYS A 145 -5.08 -11.36 -14.23
CA LYS A 145 -4.82 -12.15 -13.03
C LYS A 145 -3.51 -11.69 -12.38
N PRO A 146 -3.45 -11.54 -11.05
CA PRO A 146 -2.21 -11.17 -10.38
C PRO A 146 -1.10 -12.21 -10.61
N THR A 147 0.08 -11.74 -11.00
CA THR A 147 1.30 -12.56 -11.17
C THR A 147 2.47 -11.91 -10.43
N VAL A 148 3.56 -12.67 -10.19
CA VAL A 148 4.76 -12.14 -9.50
C VAL A 148 5.40 -10.97 -10.25
N SER A 149 5.41 -11.06 -11.58
CA SER A 149 5.99 -10.04 -12.46
C SER A 149 5.00 -8.95 -12.86
N GLY A 150 3.72 -9.10 -12.50
CA GLY A 150 2.68 -8.12 -12.78
C GLY A 150 2.76 -6.93 -11.82
N THR A 151 2.12 -5.82 -12.20
CA THR A 151 2.01 -4.66 -11.32
C THR A 151 1.02 -4.99 -10.19
N PRO A 152 1.42 -4.90 -8.90
CA PRO A 152 0.51 -5.06 -7.78
C PRO A 152 -0.70 -4.13 -7.87
N GLY A 153 -1.88 -4.62 -7.50
CA GLY A 153 -3.14 -3.88 -7.65
C GLY A 153 -3.14 -2.56 -6.88
N TYR A 154 -2.44 -2.45 -5.76
CA TYR A 154 -2.37 -1.20 -5.00
C TYR A 154 -1.57 -0.12 -5.74
N LEU A 155 -0.56 -0.48 -6.54
CA LEU A 155 0.19 0.47 -7.35
C LEU A 155 -0.66 0.98 -8.53
N ILE A 156 -1.52 0.12 -9.08
CA ILE A 156 -2.52 0.53 -10.08
C ILE A 156 -3.48 1.55 -9.46
N VAL A 157 -3.99 1.28 -8.26
CA VAL A 157 -4.85 2.23 -7.54
C VAL A 157 -4.11 3.54 -7.24
N ASP A 158 -2.87 3.47 -6.73
CA ASP A 158 -2.07 4.66 -6.41
C ASP A 158 -1.83 5.52 -7.66
N SER A 159 -1.51 4.91 -8.79
CA SER A 159 -1.24 5.61 -10.06
C SER A 159 -2.50 6.22 -10.69
N VAL A 160 -3.68 5.62 -10.53
CA VAL A 160 -4.94 6.25 -10.94
C VAL A 160 -5.30 7.43 -10.03
N VAL A 161 -5.10 7.29 -8.71
CA VAL A 161 -5.55 8.28 -7.73
C VAL A 161 -4.59 9.46 -7.59
N ASN A 162 -3.30 9.20 -7.57
CA ASN A 162 -2.26 10.22 -7.39
C ASN A 162 -1.60 10.63 -8.73
N GLY A 163 -2.00 10.02 -9.83
CA GLY A 163 -1.35 10.17 -11.13
C GLY A 163 -0.15 9.24 -11.31
N GLN A 164 0.25 9.04 -12.57
CA GLN A 164 1.45 8.26 -12.89
C GLN A 164 2.68 9.01 -12.40
N LYS A 165 3.36 8.41 -11.42
CA LYS A 165 4.66 8.87 -10.94
C LYS A 165 5.73 8.35 -11.91
N GLY A 166 6.75 9.16 -12.20
CA GLY A 166 7.90 8.73 -13.01
C GLY A 166 8.70 7.60 -12.35
N PHE A 167 9.82 7.20 -12.95
CA PHE A 167 10.72 6.17 -12.41
C PHE A 167 11.39 6.66 -11.12
N TYR A 168 10.69 6.56 -9.99
CA TYR A 168 11.32 6.71 -8.68
C TYR A 168 12.02 5.39 -8.35
N ASP A 169 13.34 5.45 -8.20
CA ASP A 169 14.15 4.38 -7.63
C ASP A 169 13.44 3.79 -6.42
N ASP A 170 13.48 2.46 -6.33
CA ASP A 170 12.89 1.55 -5.35
C ASP A 170 13.00 2.02 -3.90
N MET A 171 12.33 3.11 -3.51
CA MET A 171 12.39 3.77 -2.20
C MET A 171 11.09 3.57 -1.41
N TYR A 172 10.37 2.48 -1.70
CA TYR A 172 9.13 2.13 -1.04
C TYR A 172 9.38 1.24 0.17
N CYS A 173 8.61 1.44 1.23
CA CYS A 173 8.54 0.53 2.35
C CYS A 173 7.87 -0.78 1.90
N ALA A 174 8.57 -1.92 2.02
CA ALA A 174 8.06 -3.22 1.58
C ALA A 174 6.77 -3.68 2.29
N THR A 175 6.40 -3.04 3.40
CA THR A 175 5.20 -3.38 4.19
C THR A 175 3.98 -2.54 3.85
N CYS A 176 4.18 -1.26 3.55
CA CYS A 176 3.08 -0.29 3.48
C CYS A 176 3.18 0.68 2.31
N GLY A 177 4.13 0.49 1.40
CA GLY A 177 4.28 1.34 0.22
C GLY A 177 4.63 2.79 0.51
N GLU A 178 4.93 3.16 1.76
CA GLU A 178 5.35 4.53 2.08
C GLU A 178 6.58 4.88 1.27
N MET A 179 6.64 6.11 0.75
CA MET A 179 7.82 6.68 0.12
C MET A 179 8.59 7.51 1.15
N SER A 180 9.88 7.25 1.33
CA SER A 180 10.75 8.12 2.12
C SER A 180 12.20 7.88 1.74
N LYS A 181 12.97 8.97 1.74
CA LYS A 181 14.42 8.94 1.52
C LYS A 181 15.19 8.34 2.71
N THR A 182 14.55 8.18 3.87
CA THR A 182 15.20 7.74 5.12
C THR A 182 14.90 6.30 5.51
N HIS A 183 14.42 5.48 4.57
CA HIS A 183 14.17 4.07 4.82
C HIS A 183 15.43 3.30 5.21
N LYS A 184 15.24 2.38 6.16
CA LYS A 184 16.32 1.49 6.61
C LYS A 184 16.20 0.16 5.89
N LYS A 185 17.29 -0.24 5.22
CA LYS A 185 17.42 -1.56 4.60
C LYS A 185 17.44 -2.65 5.67
N CYS A 186 16.93 -3.83 5.32
CA CYS A 186 17.05 -5.02 6.15
C CYS A 186 18.53 -5.32 6.40
N VAL A 187 18.93 -5.39 7.68
CA VAL A 187 20.34 -5.61 8.05
C VAL A 187 20.92 -6.93 7.55
N LYS A 188 20.06 -7.93 7.27
CA LYS A 188 20.48 -9.26 6.83
C LYS A 188 20.70 -9.35 5.32
N CYS A 189 19.69 -9.00 4.52
CA CYS A 189 19.76 -9.14 3.06
C CYS A 189 20.15 -7.86 2.32
N LYS A 190 20.01 -6.68 2.97
CA LYS A 190 20.22 -5.34 2.38
C LYS A 190 19.39 -5.03 1.11
N ALA A 191 18.50 -5.93 0.68
CA ALA A 191 17.73 -5.81 -0.55
C ALA A 191 16.36 -5.13 -0.36
N VAL A 192 15.68 -5.39 0.77
CA VAL A 192 14.38 -4.76 1.09
C VAL A 192 14.56 -3.67 2.16
N GLN A 193 13.63 -2.72 2.24
CA GLN A 193 13.69 -1.61 3.20
C GLN A 193 12.34 -1.28 3.83
N TYR A 194 12.41 -0.55 4.95
CA TYR A 194 11.25 -0.25 5.79
C TYR A 194 11.29 1.19 6.31
N CYS A 195 10.11 1.80 6.44
CA CYS A 195 9.94 3.11 7.07
C CYS A 195 10.08 3.08 8.60
N SER A 196 9.94 1.91 9.22
CA SER A 196 10.00 1.76 10.68
C SER A 196 10.32 0.33 11.08
N LYS A 197 10.80 0.16 12.33
CA LYS A 197 10.97 -1.16 12.96
C LYS A 197 9.66 -1.95 13.01
N GLN A 198 8.53 -1.26 13.19
CA GLN A 198 7.20 -1.90 13.20
C GLN A 198 6.85 -2.49 11.83
N CYS A 199 7.10 -1.76 10.73
CA CYS A 199 6.87 -2.30 9.38
C CYS A 199 7.76 -3.52 9.12
N GLN A 200 9.04 -3.46 9.51
CA GLN A 200 9.92 -4.62 9.42
C GLN A 200 9.39 -5.83 10.21
N LYS A 201 8.89 -5.62 11.44
CA LYS A 201 8.30 -6.68 12.27
C LYS A 201 7.07 -7.32 11.61
N LEU A 202 6.17 -6.51 11.07
CA LEU A 202 4.95 -6.96 10.38
C LEU A 202 5.27 -7.74 9.10
N HIS A 203 6.25 -7.29 8.31
CA HIS A 203 6.64 -7.96 7.07
C HIS A 203 7.53 -9.20 7.30
N TRP A 204 8.14 -9.36 8.48
CA TRP A 204 9.04 -10.47 8.75
C TRP A 204 8.41 -11.85 8.55
N PHE A 205 7.11 -11.99 8.80
CA PHE A 205 6.38 -13.26 8.63
C PHE A 205 6.48 -13.82 7.20
N VAL A 206 6.48 -12.95 6.20
CA VAL A 206 6.65 -13.30 4.79
C VAL A 206 8.11 -13.19 4.36
N HIS A 207 8.79 -12.10 4.75
CA HIS A 207 10.14 -11.82 4.31
C HIS A 207 11.16 -12.85 4.80
N LYS A 208 10.97 -13.49 5.97
CA LYS A 208 11.99 -14.39 6.55
C LYS A 208 12.48 -15.49 5.60
N LYS A 209 11.59 -16.03 4.75
CA LYS A 209 11.92 -17.09 3.78
C LYS A 209 12.75 -16.53 2.62
N GLU A 210 12.33 -15.38 2.11
CA GLU A 210 12.96 -14.69 0.99
C GLU A 210 14.29 -14.01 1.39
N CYS A 211 14.39 -13.55 2.63
CA CYS A 211 15.54 -12.82 3.17
C CYS A 211 16.85 -13.60 2.98
N GLU A 212 16.81 -14.92 3.17
CA GLU A 212 18.00 -15.77 3.01
C GLU A 212 18.41 -15.90 1.54
N ILE A 213 17.42 -16.02 0.64
CA ILE A 213 17.64 -16.10 -0.80
C ILE A 213 18.28 -14.80 -1.28
N LEU A 214 17.65 -13.66 -0.96
CA LEU A 214 18.15 -12.33 -1.33
C LEU A 214 19.54 -12.05 -0.78
N ARG A 215 19.84 -12.49 0.45
CA ARG A 215 21.18 -12.36 1.04
C ARG A 215 22.24 -13.10 0.23
N LYS A 216 21.92 -14.30 -0.28
CA LYS A 216 22.86 -15.08 -1.10
C LYS A 216 23.06 -14.42 -2.45
N THR A 217 21.97 -14.06 -3.14
CA THR A 217 22.03 -13.41 -4.46
C THR A 217 22.83 -12.12 -4.42
N GLY A 218 22.59 -11.25 -3.42
CA GLY A 218 23.32 -9.99 -3.26
C GLY A 218 24.83 -10.16 -3.09
N ARG A 219 25.27 -11.22 -2.38
CA ARG A 219 26.70 -11.52 -2.22
C ARG A 219 27.35 -12.01 -3.52
N THR A 220 26.62 -12.80 -4.31
CA THR A 220 27.10 -13.27 -5.62
C THR A 220 27.27 -12.09 -6.56
N THR A 221 26.29 -11.19 -6.65
CA THR A 221 26.37 -9.99 -7.50
C THR A 221 27.48 -9.04 -7.06
N GLU A 222 27.67 -8.82 -5.75
CA GLU A 222 28.77 -7.99 -5.23
C GLU A 222 30.14 -8.59 -5.58
N LYS A 223 30.26 -9.92 -5.52
CA LYS A 223 31.50 -10.64 -5.86
C LYS A 223 31.79 -10.60 -7.37
N GLU A 224 30.79 -10.82 -8.22
CA GLU A 224 30.93 -10.73 -9.68
C GLU A 224 31.30 -9.31 -10.14
N LEU A 225 30.71 -8.28 -9.52
CA LEU A 225 31.08 -6.89 -9.75
C LEU A 225 32.52 -6.60 -9.30
N ALA A 226 32.92 -7.08 -8.11
CA ALA A 226 34.28 -6.90 -7.60
C ALA A 226 35.33 -7.61 -8.47
N ASP A 227 35.05 -8.85 -8.89
CA ASP A 227 35.94 -9.65 -9.74
C ASP A 227 36.04 -9.05 -11.16
N GLY A 228 34.95 -8.50 -11.70
CA GLY A 228 34.93 -7.80 -12.99
C GLY A 228 35.74 -6.49 -12.98
N VAL A 229 35.65 -5.69 -11.92
CA VAL A 229 36.45 -4.46 -11.75
C VAL A 229 37.94 -4.79 -11.65
N ASN A 230 38.29 -5.86 -10.93
CA ASN A 230 39.69 -6.28 -10.77
C ASN A 230 40.30 -6.76 -12.10
N GLN A 231 39.53 -7.44 -12.95
CA GLN A 231 39.99 -7.86 -14.29
C GLN A 231 40.19 -6.71 -15.28
N MET A 232 39.48 -5.59 -15.10
CA MET A 232 39.68 -4.39 -15.93
C MET A 232 40.95 -3.62 -15.52
N GLN A 233 41.25 -3.54 -14.22
CA GLN A 233 42.45 -2.86 -13.71
C GLN A 233 43.77 -3.61 -14.02
N VAL A 234 43.72 -4.94 -14.18
CA VAL A 234 44.89 -5.75 -14.57
C VAL A 234 45.23 -5.61 -16.07
N LYS A 235 44.31 -5.14 -16.91
CA LYS A 235 44.53 -4.96 -18.36
C LYS A 235 45.03 -3.56 -18.75
N GLU A 236 45.14 -2.64 -17.80
CA GLU A 236 45.61 -1.27 -18.01
C GLU A 236 47.07 -1.04 -17.53
N ASN A 237 47.77 -2.10 -17.09
CA ASN A 237 49.19 -2.07 -16.73
C ASN A 237 50.05 -2.90 -17.69
#